data_AF-A0ABD4UE35-F1
#
_entry.id   AF-A0ABD4UE35-F1
#
_cell.length_a   1.000
_cell.length_b   1.000
_cell.length_c   1.000
_cell.angle_alpha   90.00
_cell.angle_beta   90.00
_cell.angle_gamma   90.00
#
_symmetry.space_group_name_H-M   'P 1'
#
loop_
_entity.id
_entity.type
_entity.pdbx_description
1 polymer ?
#
loop_
_entity_poly.entity_id
_entity_poly.type
_entity_poly.pdbx_seq_one_letter_code
_entity_poly.pdbx_strand_id
1 'polypeptide(L)'
;MESTFQVGDEVTWTSQSSGYTRTKTGTIEEVVPVGKQPDRKFEQLYRGTGVGIGRDHVSYVVRVPGKTAKSAGTLYWPRAASLSKVIK
;
A
#
# COMPACT_ATOMS: atom_id res chain seq x y z
N MET A 1 -18.85 3.19 -6.74
CA MET A 1 -18.11 4.42 -7.07
C MET A 1 -16.64 4.12 -6.87
N GLU A 2 -15.94 3.74 -7.93
CA GLU A 2 -14.51 3.46 -7.88
C GLU A 2 -13.75 4.78 -7.82
N SER A 3 -13.38 5.21 -6.62
CA SER A 3 -12.32 6.20 -6.48
C SER A 3 -11.01 5.48 -6.78
N THR A 4 -10.68 5.36 -8.07
CA THR A 4 -9.41 4.77 -8.53
C THR A 4 -8.29 5.70 -8.10
N PHE A 5 -7.48 5.25 -7.15
CA PHE A 5 -6.32 6.02 -6.74
C PHE A 5 -5.24 5.95 -7.81
N GLN A 6 -4.42 6.99 -7.91
CA GLN A 6 -3.31 7.07 -8.86
C GLN A 6 -1.97 7.15 -8.15
N VAL A 7 -0.89 6.86 -8.89
CA VAL A 7 0.48 7.04 -8.40
C VAL A 7 0.69 8.50 -7.98
N GLY A 8 1.26 8.69 -6.80
CA GLY A 8 1.47 10.01 -6.18
C GLY A 8 0.36 10.46 -5.23
N ASP A 9 -0.81 9.80 -5.24
CA ASP A 9 -1.87 10.13 -4.27
C ASP A 9 -1.45 9.76 -2.84
N GLU A 10 -1.73 10.66 -1.90
CA GLU A 10 -1.60 10.39 -0.47
C GLU A 10 -2.88 9.73 0.05
N VAL A 11 -2.70 8.59 0.71
CA VAL A 11 -3.80 7.77 1.22
C VAL A 11 -3.59 7.42 2.69
N THR A 12 -4.69 7.33 3.41
CA THR A 12 -4.74 6.88 4.79
C THR A 12 -5.57 5.62 4.89
N TRP A 13 -5.13 4.68 5.73
CA TRP A 13 -5.91 3.50 6.06
C TRP A 13 -5.65 3.04 7.48
N THR A 14 -6.63 2.31 8.02
CA THR A 14 -6.53 1.68 9.32
C THR A 14 -6.26 0.19 9.12
N SER A 15 -5.17 -0.30 9.70
CA SER A 15 -4.84 -1.73 9.72
C SER A 15 -4.93 -2.27 11.14
N GLN A 16 -5.53 -3.45 11.30
CA GLN A 16 -5.52 -4.19 12.57
C GLN A 16 -4.58 -5.40 12.45
N SER A 17 -3.66 -5.55 13.39
CA SER A 17 -2.78 -6.71 13.47
C SER A 17 -2.50 -7.05 14.92
N SER A 18 -2.63 -8.35 15.28
CA SER A 18 -2.35 -8.85 16.64
C SER A 18 -3.05 -8.07 17.76
N GLY A 19 -4.31 -7.65 17.55
CA GLY A 19 -5.10 -6.88 18.52
C GLY A 19 -4.83 -5.37 18.53
N TYR A 20 -3.88 -4.87 17.75
CA TYR A 20 -3.57 -3.44 17.65
C TYR A 20 -4.11 -2.84 16.37
N THR A 21 -4.86 -1.75 16.50
CA THR A 21 -5.34 -0.93 15.39
C THR A 21 -4.40 0.23 15.19
N ARG A 22 -3.89 0.40 13.97
CA ARG A 22 -2.98 1.49 13.60
C ARG A 22 -3.46 2.16 12.31
N THR A 23 -3.63 3.47 12.38
CA THR A 23 -3.80 4.32 11.21
C THR A 23 -2.45 4.60 10.57
N LYS A 24 -2.37 4.47 9.25
CA LYS A 24 -1.17 4.69 8.45
C LYS A 24 -1.51 5.67 7.34
N THR A 25 -0.56 6.54 7.05
CA THR A 25 -0.64 7.48 5.93
C THR A 25 0.59 7.26 5.06
N GLY A 26 0.39 7.19 3.75
CA GLY A 26 1.48 6.97 2.80
C GLY A 26 1.09 7.36 1.38
N THR A 27 2.06 7.27 0.48
CA THR A 27 1.91 7.67 -0.93
C THR A 27 1.84 6.44 -1.82
N ILE A 28 0.94 6.44 -2.81
CA ILE A 28 0.86 5.36 -3.79
C ILE A 28 2.04 5.42 -4.74
N GLU A 29 2.78 4.32 -4.83
CA GLU A 29 3.90 4.16 -5.77
C GLU A 29 3.55 3.27 -6.96
N GLU A 30 2.52 2.43 -6.84
CA GLU A 30 2.04 1.57 -7.92
C GLU A 30 0.54 1.27 -7.78
N VAL A 31 -0.16 1.28 -8.90
CA VAL A 31 -1.50 0.69 -9.05
C VAL A 31 -1.32 -0.72 -9.63
N VAL A 32 -1.72 -1.73 -8.87
CA VAL A 32 -1.59 -3.15 -9.22
C VAL A 32 -2.92 -3.64 -9.79
N PRO A 33 -2.98 -4.02 -11.08
CA PRO A 33 -4.20 -4.51 -11.71
C PRO A 33 -4.71 -5.83 -11.12
N VAL A 34 -5.97 -6.13 -11.40
CA VAL A 34 -6.60 -7.42 -11.05
C VAL A 34 -5.77 -8.59 -11.60
N GLY A 35 -5.57 -9.61 -10.77
CA GLY A 35 -4.82 -10.83 -11.10
C GLY A 35 -3.31 -10.64 -11.18
N LYS A 36 -2.79 -9.43 -10.93
CA LYS A 36 -1.35 -9.12 -10.95
C LYS A 36 -0.77 -8.98 -9.55
N GLN A 37 0.55 -9.08 -9.49
CA GLN A 37 1.36 -8.78 -8.32
C GLN A 37 2.02 -7.40 -8.52
N PRO A 38 2.51 -6.79 -7.43
CA PRO A 38 3.39 -5.62 -7.53
C PRO A 38 4.59 -5.83 -8.45
N ASP A 39 5.24 -4.76 -8.86
CA ASP A 39 6.51 -4.84 -9.57
C ASP A 39 7.62 -5.38 -8.65
N ARG A 40 8.51 -6.22 -9.18
CA ARG A 40 9.65 -6.80 -8.47
C ARG A 40 10.66 -5.76 -7.99
N LYS A 41 10.65 -4.55 -8.54
CA LYS A 41 11.45 -3.41 -8.02
C LYS A 41 11.15 -3.10 -6.55
N PHE A 42 9.96 -3.47 -6.05
CA PHE A 42 9.57 -3.30 -4.66
C PHE A 42 10.08 -4.46 -3.80
N GLU A 43 11.39 -4.68 -3.75
CA GLU A 43 12.03 -5.83 -3.08
C GLU A 43 11.52 -6.05 -1.64
N GLN A 44 11.22 -4.96 -0.91
CA GLN A 44 10.73 -5.03 0.47
C GLN A 44 9.42 -5.84 0.60
N LEU A 45 8.57 -5.83 -0.43
CA LEU A 45 7.32 -6.62 -0.46
C LEU A 45 7.56 -8.11 -0.70
N TYR A 46 8.72 -8.49 -1.25
CA TYR A 46 9.07 -9.86 -1.60
C TYR A 46 9.93 -10.55 -0.55
N ARG A 47 10.29 -9.86 0.55
CA ARG A 47 11.01 -10.44 1.68
C ARG A 47 10.06 -11.25 2.57
N GLY A 48 10.54 -12.34 3.15
CA GLY A 48 9.75 -13.19 4.06
C GLY A 48 8.59 -13.89 3.34
N THR A 49 7.37 -13.75 3.87
CA THR A 49 6.14 -14.33 3.27
C THR A 49 5.83 -13.77 1.87
N GLY A 50 6.43 -12.64 1.51
CA GLY A 50 6.38 -12.07 0.17
C GLY A 50 4.99 -11.61 -0.27
N VAL A 51 4.84 -11.45 -1.59
CA VAL A 51 3.54 -11.25 -2.23
C VAL A 51 2.96 -12.61 -2.61
N GLY A 52 1.76 -12.90 -2.10
CA GLY A 52 1.00 -14.09 -2.48
C GLY A 52 0.43 -13.99 -3.90
N ILE A 53 -0.63 -14.75 -4.17
CA ILE A 53 -1.31 -14.73 -5.48
C ILE A 53 -1.88 -13.32 -5.77
N GLY A 54 -1.90 -12.95 -7.05
CA GLY A 54 -2.54 -11.71 -7.50
C GLY A 54 -3.99 -11.63 -7.03
N ARG A 55 -4.43 -10.43 -6.67
CA ARG A 55 -5.76 -10.22 -6.07
C ARG A 55 -6.84 -10.13 -7.12
N ASP A 56 -8.06 -10.52 -6.78
CA ASP A 56 -9.27 -10.43 -7.61
C ASP A 56 -9.84 -9.00 -7.76
N HIS A 57 -9.15 -8.00 -7.20
CA HIS A 57 -9.50 -6.59 -7.26
C HIS A 57 -8.23 -5.74 -7.44
N VAL A 58 -8.40 -4.50 -7.88
CA VAL A 58 -7.31 -3.52 -7.96
C VAL A 58 -6.72 -3.33 -6.56
N SER A 59 -5.39 -3.30 -6.49
CA SER A 59 -4.66 -3.07 -5.25
C SER A 59 -3.54 -2.07 -5.48
N TYR A 60 -2.89 -1.63 -4.40
CA TYR A 60 -1.94 -0.52 -4.49
C TYR A 60 -0.69 -0.84 -3.69
N VAL A 61 0.46 -0.41 -4.18
CA VAL A 61 1.67 -0.31 -3.38
C VAL A 61 1.70 1.08 -2.76
N VAL A 62 1.78 1.12 -1.42
CA VAL A 62 1.78 2.36 -0.65
C VAL A 62 3.05 2.44 0.18
N ARG A 63 3.82 3.52 0.02
CA ARG A 63 5.00 3.81 0.86
C ARG A 63 4.60 4.70 2.03
N VAL A 64 4.78 4.19 3.24
CA VAL A 64 4.68 4.96 4.48
C VAL A 64 6.06 5.52 4.81
N PRO A 65 6.22 6.84 4.99
CA PRO A 65 7.50 7.43 5.35
C PRO A 65 8.00 6.87 6.69
N GLY A 66 9.32 6.66 6.78
CA GLY A 66 9.93 6.22 8.02
C GLY A 66 10.03 7.35 9.05
N LYS A 67 10.43 7.01 10.28
CA LYS A 67 10.57 7.98 11.39
C LYS A 67 11.62 9.06 11.13
N THR A 68 12.55 8.83 10.21
CA THR A 68 13.64 9.76 9.89
C THR A 68 13.62 10.08 8.40
N ALA A 69 14.08 11.29 8.04
CA ALA A 69 14.17 11.73 6.64
C ALA A 69 15.13 10.87 5.78
N LYS A 70 16.04 10.13 6.42
CA LYS A 70 16.96 9.19 5.75
C LYS A 70 16.38 7.79 5.57
N SER A 71 15.22 7.51 6.18
CA SER A 71 14.58 6.21 6.04
C SER A 71 13.91 6.08 4.68
N ALA A 72 14.15 4.97 3.99
CA ALA A 72 13.42 4.62 2.77
C ALA A 72 11.92 4.40 3.03
N GLY A 73 11.47 4.36 4.28
CA GLY A 73 10.08 4.06 4.64
C GLY A 73 9.74 2.58 4.53
N THR A 74 8.45 2.29 4.68
CA THR A 74 7.90 0.94 4.63
C THR A 74 6.85 0.85 3.54
N LEU A 75 7.05 -0.08 2.62
CA LEU A 75 6.10 -0.44 1.57
C LEU A 75 5.07 -1.40 2.12
N TYR A 76 3.82 -1.12 1.78
CA TYR A 76 2.67 -1.96 2.05
C TYR A 76 1.95 -2.27 0.75
N TRP A 77 1.29 -3.42 0.70
CA TRP A 77 0.39 -3.80 -0.40
C TRP A 77 -1.04 -3.93 0.13
N PRO A 78 -1.76 -2.83 0.47
CA PRO A 78 -3.15 -2.87 0.91
C PRO A 78 -4.16 -3.14 -0.22
N ARG A 79 -5.39 -3.48 0.17
CA ARG A 79 -6.55 -3.58 -0.74
C ARG A 79 -7.18 -2.21 -0.96
N ALA A 80 -7.75 -1.98 -2.15
CA ALA A 80 -8.42 -0.72 -2.49
C ALA A 80 -9.50 -0.30 -1.48
N ALA A 81 -10.34 -1.24 -1.07
CA ALA A 81 -11.47 -0.99 -0.17
C ALA A 81 -11.04 -0.52 1.24
N SER A 82 -9.77 -0.65 1.59
CA SER A 82 -9.24 -0.23 2.90
C SER A 82 -8.67 1.19 2.87
N LEU A 83 -8.53 1.82 1.70
CA LEU A 83 -7.88 3.12 1.55
C LEU A 83 -8.89 4.27 1.51
N SER A 84 -8.50 5.40 2.11
CA SER A 84 -9.18 6.69 1.98
C SER A 84 -8.20 7.73 1.45
N LYS A 85 -8.63 8.56 0.49
CA LYS A 85 -7.80 9.65 -0.05
C LYS A 85 -7.63 10.73 1.02
N VAL A 86 -6.41 11.21 1.22
CA VAL A 86 -6.18 12.43 2.00
C VAL A 86 -6.44 13.60 1.06
N ILE A 87 -7.55 14.29 1.27
CA ILE A 87 -7.85 15.55 0.58
C ILE A 87 -7.11 16.64 1.37
N LYS A 88 -6.14 17.29 0.73
CA LYS A 88 -5.48 18.48 1.28
C LYS A 88 -6.34 19.71 1.02
#